data_AF-A0A0N9DWH2-F1
#
_entry.id   AF-A0A0N9DWH2-F1
#
_cell.length_a   1.000
_cell.length_b   1.000
_cell.length_c   1.000
_cell.angle_alpha   90.00
_cell.angle_beta   90.00
_cell.angle_gamma   90.00
#
_symmetry.space_group_name_H-M   'P 1'
#
loop_
_entity.id
_entity.type
_entity.pdbx_description
1 polymer ?
#
loop_
_entity_poly.entity_id
_entity_poly.type
_entity_poly.pdbx_seq_one_letter_code
_entity_poly.pdbx_strand_id
1 'polypeptide(L)'
;CRSLSPEVSQRIMTMANHSDMAAYLILLAGIECLLYKYTDQTSLILGIPTVSKQKAGQSAVNNIVLLKNTLSNESTFKTVFGQLKEAVNDSLKNQNLPFRKMVQ
;
A
#
# COMPACT_ATOMS: atom_id res chain seq x y z
N CYS A 1 13.01 -12.34 10.20
CA CYS A 1 12.76 -11.44 9.07
C CYS A 1 13.51 -11.95 7.85
N ARG A 2 12.84 -12.25 6.73
CA ARG A 2 13.56 -12.55 5.48
C ARG A 2 14.05 -11.24 4.87
N SER A 3 15.35 -11.07 4.72
CA SER A 3 15.95 -9.94 4.02
C SER A 3 15.93 -10.19 2.52
N LEU A 4 15.64 -9.15 1.72
CA LEU A 4 15.90 -9.21 0.28
C LEU A 4 17.42 -9.17 0.04
N SER A 5 17.87 -9.80 -1.06
CA SER A 5 19.26 -9.67 -1.51
C SER A 5 19.61 -8.19 -1.70
N PRO A 6 20.84 -7.76 -1.35
CA PRO A 6 21.30 -6.37 -1.53
C PRO A 6 21.10 -5.87 -2.97
N GLU A 7 21.28 -6.73 -3.96
CA GLU A 7 21.11 -6.41 -5.38
C GLU A 7 19.66 -6.05 -5.72
N VAL A 8 18.70 -6.84 -5.22
CA VAL A 8 17.27 -6.61 -5.44
C VAL A 8 16.83 -5.35 -4.71
N SER A 9 17.31 -5.15 -3.49
CA SER A 9 16.99 -3.96 -2.69
C SER A 9 17.52 -2.69 -3.36
N GLN A 10 18.75 -2.71 -3.88
CA GLN A 10 19.32 -1.60 -4.66
C GLN A 10 18.50 -1.31 -5.91
N ARG A 11 18.14 -2.35 -6.67
CA ARG A 11 17.36 -2.18 -7.91
C ARG A 11 15.98 -1.58 -7.65
N ILE A 12 15.32 -1.97 -6.57
CA ILE A 12 14.05 -1.36 -6.12
C ILE A 12 14.27 0.11 -5.76
N MET A 13 15.32 0.43 -5.00
CA MET A 13 15.64 1.82 -4.63
C MET A 13 15.96 2.68 -5.86
N THR A 14 16.68 2.15 -6.85
CA THR A 14 16.92 2.84 -8.12
C THR A 14 15.62 3.07 -8.89
N MET A 15 14.73 2.07 -8.98
CA MET A 15 13.40 2.25 -9.59
C MET A 15 12.54 3.27 -8.84
N ALA A 16 12.68 3.32 -7.52
CA ALA A 16 12.02 4.28 -6.63
C ALA A 16 12.67 5.67 -6.67
N ASN A 17 13.74 5.88 -7.44
CA ASN A 17 14.54 7.09 -7.44
C ASN A 17 14.97 7.51 -6.02
N HIS A 18 15.36 6.54 -5.20
CA HIS A 18 15.73 6.68 -3.80
C HIS A 18 14.64 7.27 -2.88
N SER A 19 13.36 7.22 -3.30
CA SER A 19 12.23 7.60 -2.45
C SER A 19 11.71 6.40 -1.66
N ASP A 20 11.74 6.48 -0.33
CA ASP A 20 11.21 5.43 0.55
C ASP A 20 9.72 5.15 0.29
N MET A 21 8.95 6.21 0.00
CA MET A 21 7.53 6.09 -0.31
C MET A 21 7.28 5.38 -1.64
N ALA A 22 8.10 5.66 -2.66
CA ALA A 22 8.01 4.96 -3.94
C ALA A 22 8.45 3.49 -3.81
N ALA A 23 9.50 3.21 -3.02
CA ALA A 23 9.92 1.84 -2.74
C ALA A 23 8.83 1.04 -2.02
N TYR A 24 8.15 1.64 -1.04
CA TYR A 24 6.99 1.06 -0.37
C TYR A 24 5.86 0.74 -1.34
N LEU A 25 5.49 1.68 -2.22
CA LEU A 25 4.44 1.48 -3.22
C LEU A 25 4.80 0.38 -4.24
N ILE A 26 6.06 0.30 -4.67
CA ILE A 26 6.54 -0.76 -5.57
C ILE A 26 6.40 -2.14 -4.91
N LEU A 27 6.80 -2.26 -3.64
CA LEU A 27 6.68 -3.50 -2.88
C LEU A 27 5.21 -3.89 -2.68
N LEU A 28 4.35 -2.92 -2.34
CA LEU A 28 2.91 -3.13 -2.17
C LEU A 28 2.25 -3.60 -3.47
N ALA A 29 2.58 -2.98 -4.61
CA ALA A 29 2.13 -3.40 -5.93
C ALA A 29 2.60 -4.83 -6.27
N GLY A 30 3.83 -5.18 -5.89
CA GLY A 30 4.37 -6.52 -6.06
C GLY A 30 3.59 -7.57 -5.25
N ILE A 31 3.22 -7.26 -4.01
CA ILE A 31 2.41 -8.13 -3.16
C ILE A 31 1.00 -8.29 -3.73
N GLU A 32 0.37 -7.22 -4.22
CA GLU A 32 -0.94 -7.29 -4.88
C GLU A 32 -0.92 -8.19 -6.11
N CYS A 33 0.08 -8.02 -6.97
CA CYS A 33 0.25 -8.86 -8.15
C CYS A 33 0.48 -10.33 -7.77
N LEU A 34 1.24 -10.57 -6.70
CA LEU A 34 1.46 -11.91 -6.17
C LEU A 34 0.14 -12.51 -5.67
N LEU A 35 -0.62 -11.78 -4.85
CA LEU A 35 -1.93 -12.21 -4.34
C LEU A 35 -2.92 -12.46 -5.47
N TYR A 36 -2.97 -11.60 -6.48
CA TYR A 36 -3.78 -11.80 -7.68
C TYR A 36 -3.44 -13.13 -8.33
N LYS A 37 -2.15 -13.41 -8.55
CA LYS A 37 -1.68 -14.65 -9.18
C LYS A 37 -1.99 -15.91 -8.35
N TYR A 38 -2.07 -15.80 -7.02
CA TYR A 38 -2.40 -16.93 -6.15
C TYR A 38 -3.90 -17.13 -5.92
N THR A 39 -4.72 -16.09 -6.09
CA THR A 39 -6.15 -16.13 -5.74
C THR A 39 -7.07 -16.02 -6.95
N ASP A 40 -6.54 -15.61 -8.12
CA ASP A 40 -7.31 -15.23 -9.31
C ASP A 40 -8.42 -14.19 -9.04
N GLN A 41 -8.34 -13.50 -7.89
CA GLN A 41 -9.32 -12.51 -7.48
C GLN A 41 -8.99 -11.15 -8.08
N THR A 42 -9.89 -10.64 -8.91
CA THR A 42 -9.75 -9.31 -9.53
C THR A 42 -9.95 -8.17 -8.55
N SER A 43 -10.60 -8.39 -7.40
CA SER A 43 -10.75 -7.36 -6.37
C SER A 43 -10.03 -7.78 -5.08
N LEU A 44 -9.02 -7.01 -4.70
CA LEU A 44 -8.22 -7.24 -3.50
C LEU A 44 -8.37 -6.07 -2.55
N ILE A 45 -8.48 -6.38 -1.25
CA ILE A 45 -8.53 -5.39 -0.18
C ILE A 45 -7.31 -5.60 0.70
N LEU A 46 -6.46 -4.58 0.79
CA LEU A 46 -5.26 -4.59 1.63
C LEU A 46 -5.40 -3.58 2.76
N GLY A 47 -5.24 -4.06 3.99
CA GLY A 47 -5.11 -3.20 5.15
C GLY A 47 -3.66 -2.76 5.31
N ILE A 48 -3.39 -1.46 5.21
CA ILE A 48 -2.07 -0.89 5.52
C ILE A 48 -2.11 -0.18 6.87
N PRO A 49 -1.10 -0.40 7.73
CA PRO A 49 -1.00 0.32 8.99
C PRO A 49 -0.64 1.78 8.71
N THR A 50 -1.42 2.72 9.24
CA THR A 50 -1.09 4.15 9.19
C THR A 50 -0.51 4.60 10.52
N VAL A 51 0.60 5.32 10.44
CA VAL A 51 1.21 5.97 11.61
C VAL A 51 0.58 7.35 11.75
N SER A 52 -0.40 7.47 12.65
CA SER A 52 -0.96 8.76 13.04
C SER A 52 0.10 9.56 13.80
N LYS A 53 0.34 10.83 13.40
CA LYS A 53 1.21 11.73 14.17
C LYS A 53 0.65 11.87 15.58
N GLN A 54 1.48 11.47 16.56
CA GLN A 54 1.17 11.54 17.98
C GLN A 54 0.73 12.96 18.37
N LYS A 55 -0.45 13.09 18.99
CA LYS A 55 -0.70 14.18 19.93
C LYS A 55 -0.27 13.69 21.31
N ALA A 56 0.51 14.50 22.03
CA ALA A 56 0.98 14.17 23.37
C ALA A 56 -0.21 13.77 24.26
N GLY A 57 -0.14 12.57 24.86
CA GLY A 57 -1.14 12.07 25.81
C GLY A 57 -2.18 11.07 25.28
N GLN A 58 -2.10 10.62 24.01
CA GLN A 58 -2.99 9.57 23.49
C GLN A 58 -2.22 8.28 23.19
N SER A 59 -2.77 7.13 23.59
CA SER A 59 -2.28 5.80 23.20
C SER A 59 -2.25 5.68 21.67
N ALA A 60 -1.16 5.15 21.12
CA ALA A 60 -0.98 4.99 19.68
C ALA A 60 -2.11 4.13 19.10
N VAL A 61 -3.07 4.78 18.43
CA VAL A 61 -4.08 4.06 17.66
C VAL A 61 -3.46 3.75 16.31
N ASN A 62 -3.02 2.51 16.14
CA ASN A 62 -2.64 1.96 14.84
C ASN A 62 -3.90 1.89 13.98
N ASN A 63 -4.23 2.99 13.30
CA ASN A 63 -5.35 3.00 12.37
C ASN A 63 -4.95 2.23 11.12
N ILE A 64 -5.71 1.18 10.80
CA ILE A 64 -5.56 0.45 9.55
C ILE A 64 -6.43 1.16 8.52
N VAL A 65 -5.84 1.50 7.37
CA VAL A 65 -6.63 1.94 6.21
C VAL A 65 -6.73 0.81 5.23
N LEU A 66 -7.97 0.53 4.79
CA LEU A 66 -8.23 -0.42 3.72
C LEU A 66 -8.04 0.27 2.37
N LEU A 67 -7.15 -0.28 1.57
CA LEU A 67 -7.01 0.04 0.16
C LEU A 67 -7.73 -1.05 -0.63
N LYS A 68 -8.74 -0.64 -1.40
CA LYS A 68 -9.43 -1.54 -2.33
C LYS A 68 -8.86 -1.30 -3.72
N ASN A 69 -8.19 -2.30 -4.27
CA ASN A 69 -7.66 -2.29 -5.62
C ASN A 69 -8.39 -3.31 -6.49
N THR A 70 -8.55 -2.98 -7.78
CA THR A 70 -9.15 -3.87 -8.76
C THR A 70 -8.12 -4.15 -9.85
N LEU A 71 -7.60 -5.37 -9.85
CA LEU A 71 -6.67 -5.87 -10.85
C LEU A 71 -7.45 -6.63 -11.93
N SER A 72 -7.19 -6.30 -13.18
CA SER A 72 -7.66 -7.04 -14.35
C SER A 72 -6.49 -7.68 -15.07
N ASN A 73 -6.75 -8.69 -15.91
CA ASN A 73 -5.70 -9.33 -16.72
C ASN A 73 -5.02 -8.35 -17.70
N GLU A 74 -5.68 -7.24 -18.02
CA GLU A 74 -5.18 -6.14 -18.85
C GLU A 74 -4.39 -5.09 -18.05
N SER A 75 -4.40 -5.17 -16.71
CA SER A 75 -3.76 -4.18 -15.85
C SER A 75 -2.24 -4.32 -15.87
N THR A 76 -1.56 -3.30 -16.39
CA THR A 76 -0.10 -3.25 -16.30
C THR A 76 0.36 -2.87 -14.89
N PHE A 77 1.58 -3.26 -14.53
CA PHE A 77 2.20 -2.86 -13.25
C PHE A 77 2.16 -1.34 -13.02
N LYS A 78 2.29 -0.54 -14.09
CA LYS A 78 2.22 0.92 -14.04
C LYS A 78 0.82 1.42 -13.65
N THR A 79 -0.22 0.77 -14.14
CA THR A 79 -1.62 1.09 -13.79
C THR A 79 -1.88 0.80 -12.32
N VAL A 80 -1.46 -0.37 -11.84
CA VAL A 80 -1.59 -0.79 -10.43
C VAL A 80 -0.84 0.18 -9.50
N PHE A 81 0.39 0.54 -9.88
CA PHE A 81 1.18 1.51 -9.14
C PHE A 81 0.51 2.90 -9.08
N GLY A 82 -0.09 3.34 -10.18
CA GLY A 82 -0.85 4.59 -10.24
C GLY A 82 -2.05 4.58 -9.29
N GLN A 83 -2.85 3.52 -9.34
CA GLN A 83 -4.01 3.32 -8.46
C GLN A 83 -3.60 3.28 -6.98
N LEU A 84 -2.53 2.54 -6.65
CA LEU A 84 -2.00 2.51 -5.28
C LEU A 84 -1.51 3.87 -4.80
N LYS A 85 -0.82 4.62 -5.66
CA LYS A 85 -0.36 5.97 -5.33
C LYS A 85 -1.54 6.89 -5.01
N GLU A 86 -2.60 6.84 -5.81
CA GLU A 86 -3.82 7.61 -5.56
C GLU A 86 -4.51 7.14 -4.28
N ALA A 87 -4.72 5.84 -4.10
CA ALA A 87 -5.38 5.28 -2.93
C ALA A 87 -4.62 5.58 -1.62
N VAL A 88 -3.29 5.53 -1.65
CA VAL A 88 -2.44 5.93 -0.51
C VAL A 88 -2.51 7.44 -0.29
N ASN A 89 -2.47 8.27 -1.33
CA ASN A 89 -2.59 9.73 -1.19
C ASN A 89 -3.97 10.13 -0.64
N ASP A 90 -5.03 9.48 -1.09
CA ASP A 90 -6.40 9.70 -0.62
C ASP A 90 -6.57 9.19 0.81
N SER A 91 -5.97 8.06 1.16
CA SER A 91 -5.89 7.57 2.54
C SER A 91 -5.17 8.57 3.45
N LEU A 92 -4.03 9.12 3.01
CA LEU A 92 -3.27 10.13 3.75
C LEU A 92 -4.07 11.44 3.93
N LYS A 93 -4.79 11.88 2.90
CA LYS A 93 -5.68 13.05 2.97
C LYS A 93 -6.89 12.82 3.88
N ASN A 94 -7.41 11.59 3.91
CA ASN A 94 -8.60 11.21 4.67
C ASN A 94 -8.25 10.50 6.00
N GLN A 95 -7.03 10.66 6.55
CA GLN A 95 -6.61 10.09 7.85
C GLN A 95 -7.53 10.42 9.05
N ASN A 96 -8.49 11.32 8.87
CA ASN A 96 -9.52 11.68 9.85
C ASN A 96 -10.83 10.87 9.75
N LEU A 97 -10.96 9.92 8.83
CA LEU A 97 -12.12 9.05 8.74
C LEU A 97 -11.83 7.71 9.44
N PRO A 98 -12.22 7.55 10.72
CA PRO A 98 -12.07 6.29 11.41
C PRO A 98 -12.85 5.21 10.67
N PHE A 99 -12.20 4.06 10.47
CA PHE A 99 -12.76 2.80 9.93
C PHE A 99 -14.18 2.50 10.41
N ARG A 100 -14.51 2.92 11.65
CA ARG A 100 -15.83 2.80 12.27
C ARG A 100 -16.99 3.44 11.49
N LYS A 101 -16.73 4.34 10.52
CA LYS A 101 -17.78 5.00 9.71
C LYS A 101 -18.05 4.35 8.34
N MET A 102 -17.24 3.38 7.90
CA MET A 102 -17.45 2.66 6.63
C MET A 102 -18.26 1.36 6.77
N VAL A 103 -18.74 1.05 7.98
CA VAL A 103 -19.51 -0.17 8.30
C VAL A 103 -20.98 0.16 8.61
N GLN A 104 -21.56 1.19 7.97
CA GLN A 104 -23.01 1.43 7.98
C GLN A 104 -23.58 1.28 6.59
#